data_AF-A0A507WL60-F1
#
_entry.id   AF-A0A507WL60-F1
#
_cell.length_a   1.000
_cell.length_b   1.000
_cell.length_c   1.000
_cell.angle_alpha   90.00
_cell.angle_beta   90.00
_cell.angle_gamma   90.00
#
_symmetry.space_group_name_H-M   'P 1'
#
loop_
_entity.id
_entity.type
_entity.pdbx_description
1 polymer ?
#
loop_
_entity_poly.entity_id
_entity_poly.type
_entity_poly.pdbx_seq_one_letter_code
_entity_poly.pdbx_strand_id
1 'polypeptide(L)'
;MSLHDKTVAEARRNIEQREQGYREKSLRMYPHVCGRCSREFAYPNLHLLTVHHRDHNHDNNPEDGSNWELLCVYCHDEEHSKHLTQSSFAHEKPIAIATSKAFAGLGDLLKGKK
;
A
#
# COMPACT_ATOMS: atom_id res chain seq x y z
N MET A 1 27.48 5.38 -23.13
CA MET A 1 26.75 5.12 -21.86
C MET A 1 27.51 5.80 -20.75
N SER A 2 26.91 6.79 -20.12
CA SER A 2 27.56 7.64 -19.11
C SER A 2 27.92 6.83 -17.87
N LEU A 3 28.94 7.24 -17.10
CA LEU A 3 29.31 6.58 -15.83
C LEU A 3 28.11 6.53 -14.86
N HIS A 4 27.28 7.58 -14.86
CA HIS A 4 26.08 7.65 -14.03
C HIS A 4 25.03 6.60 -14.38
N ASP A 5 24.85 6.26 -15.67
CA ASP A 5 23.92 5.20 -16.08
C ASP A 5 24.34 3.83 -15.54
N LYS A 6 25.65 3.57 -15.50
CA LYS A 6 26.20 2.31 -14.97
C LYS A 6 26.00 2.20 -13.46
N THR A 7 26.30 3.27 -12.71
CA THR A 7 26.12 3.31 -11.26
C THR A 7 24.66 3.12 -10.86
N VAL A 8 23.72 3.78 -11.56
CA VAL A 8 22.28 3.63 -11.29
C VAL A 8 21.80 2.22 -11.63
N ALA A 9 22.26 1.64 -12.73
CA ALA A 9 21.90 0.27 -13.11
C ALA A 9 22.43 -0.77 -12.11
N GLU A 10 23.65 -0.62 -11.61
CA GLU A 10 24.22 -1.50 -10.58
C GLU A 10 23.49 -1.37 -9.24
N ALA A 11 23.11 -0.15 -8.84
CA ALA A 11 22.31 0.07 -7.65
C ALA A 11 20.95 -0.66 -7.72
N ARG A 12 20.25 -0.58 -8.86
CA ARG A 12 18.98 -1.29 -9.09
C ARG A 12 19.16 -2.81 -9.01
N ARG A 13 20.17 -3.36 -9.69
CA ARG A 13 20.46 -4.82 -9.63
C ARG A 13 20.75 -5.30 -8.21
N ASN A 14 21.49 -4.51 -7.43
CA ASN A 14 21.79 -4.85 -6.03
C ASN A 14 20.57 -4.75 -5.12
N ILE A 15 19.60 -3.89 -5.45
CA ILE A 15 18.30 -3.86 -4.76
C ILE A 15 17.53 -5.13 -5.14
N GLU A 16 17.31 -5.39 -6.43
CA GLU A 16 16.58 -6.57 -6.92
C GLU A 16 17.12 -7.90 -6.36
N GLN A 17 18.45 -8.06 -6.26
CA GLN A 17 19.06 -9.26 -5.66
C GLN A 17 18.75 -9.39 -4.16
N ARG A 18 18.73 -8.28 -3.42
CA ARG A 18 18.35 -8.26 -2.00
C ARG A 18 16.86 -8.54 -1.85
N GLU A 19 16.02 -7.97 -2.73
CA GLU A 19 14.58 -8.20 -2.77
C GLU A 19 14.23 -9.67 -3.02
N GLN A 20 14.95 -10.34 -3.93
CA GLN A 20 14.77 -11.77 -4.18
C GLN A 20 15.03 -12.60 -2.91
N GLY A 21 16.10 -12.28 -2.17
CA GLY A 21 16.48 -13.04 -0.98
C GLY A 21 15.43 -13.04 0.14
N TYR A 22 14.94 -11.86 0.56
CA TYR A 22 13.92 -11.81 1.61
C TYR A 22 12.54 -12.21 1.09
N ARG A 23 12.24 -11.99 -0.20
CA ARG A 23 10.98 -12.43 -0.81
C ARG A 23 10.85 -13.94 -0.76
N GLU A 24 11.87 -14.68 -1.18
CA GLU A 24 11.85 -16.14 -1.12
C GLU A 24 11.72 -16.66 0.31
N LYS A 25 12.41 -16.01 1.27
CA LYS A 25 12.26 -16.32 2.70
C LYS A 25 10.84 -16.10 3.20
N SER A 26 10.22 -14.96 2.88
CA SER A 26 8.86 -14.63 3.31
C SER A 26 7.81 -15.61 2.75
N LEU A 27 7.92 -16.00 1.47
CA LEU A 27 7.01 -16.95 0.83
C LEU A 27 7.17 -18.37 1.37
N ARG A 28 8.30 -18.68 2.02
CA ARG A 28 8.53 -19.95 2.70
C ARG A 28 8.01 -19.95 4.15
N MET A 29 8.03 -18.80 4.81
CA MET A 29 7.58 -18.65 6.21
C MET A 29 6.08 -18.42 6.33
N TYR A 30 5.48 -17.69 5.40
CA TYR A 30 4.09 -17.24 5.50
C TYR A 30 3.15 -18.01 4.56
N PRO A 31 1.87 -18.15 4.94
CA PRO A 31 0.86 -18.69 4.05
C PRO A 31 0.71 -17.79 2.82
N HIS A 32 0.41 -18.37 1.66
CA HIS A 32 0.24 -17.65 0.39
C HIS A 32 -1.12 -16.93 0.33
N VAL A 33 -1.38 -16.08 1.32
CA VAL A 33 -2.62 -15.37 1.53
C VAL A 33 -2.32 -13.90 1.79
N CYS A 34 -3.08 -13.01 1.17
CA CYS A 34 -2.95 -11.57 1.43
C CYS A 34 -3.42 -11.24 2.85
N GLY A 35 -2.56 -10.62 3.66
CA GLY A 35 -2.88 -10.23 5.05
C GLY A 35 -3.96 -9.14 5.19
N ARG A 36 -4.41 -8.51 4.10
CA ARG A 36 -5.42 -7.44 4.13
C ARG A 36 -6.77 -7.88 3.57
N CYS A 37 -6.79 -8.50 2.38
CA CYS A 37 -8.03 -8.92 1.73
C CYS A 37 -8.32 -10.42 1.84
N SER A 38 -7.44 -11.19 2.51
CA SER A 38 -7.57 -12.65 2.71
C SER A 38 -7.65 -13.47 1.41
N ARG A 39 -7.27 -12.89 0.27
CA ARG A 39 -7.20 -13.61 -1.01
C ARG A 39 -6.06 -14.63 -0.97
N GLU A 40 -6.35 -15.86 -1.36
CA GLU A 40 -5.35 -16.93 -1.50
C GLU A 40 -4.67 -16.89 -2.88
N PHE A 41 -3.41 -17.30 -2.91
CA PHE A 41 -2.57 -17.36 -4.09
C PHE A 41 -1.98 -18.76 -4.23
N ALA A 42 -1.95 -19.24 -5.47
CA ALA A 42 -1.31 -20.48 -5.86
C ALA A 42 -0.04 -20.19 -6.66
N TYR A 43 0.74 -21.22 -6.99
CA TYR A 43 1.95 -21.10 -7.78
C TYR A 43 1.83 -20.25 -9.07
N PRO A 44 0.78 -20.41 -9.93
CA PRO A 44 0.67 -19.62 -11.16
C PRO A 44 0.52 -18.11 -10.92
N ASN A 45 -0.04 -17.69 -9.78
CA ASN A 45 -0.28 -16.29 -9.44
C ASN A 45 0.54 -15.78 -8.25
N LEU A 46 1.52 -16.55 -7.76
CA LEU A 46 2.33 -16.18 -6.59
C LEU A 46 3.19 -14.93 -6.82
N HIS A 47 3.47 -14.58 -8.08
CA HIS A 47 4.13 -13.33 -8.46
C HIS A 47 3.30 -12.08 -8.11
N LEU A 48 1.99 -12.22 -7.90
CA LEU A 48 1.10 -11.13 -7.47
C LEU A 48 1.06 -10.93 -5.94
N LEU A 49 1.75 -11.79 -5.19
CA LEU A 49 1.93 -11.69 -3.76
C LEU A 49 3.31 -11.08 -3.49
N THR A 50 3.33 -9.90 -2.88
CA THR A 50 4.52 -9.09 -2.61
C THR A 50 4.80 -9.02 -1.12
N VAL A 51 6.05 -8.72 -0.77
CA VAL A 51 6.46 -8.46 0.61
C VAL A 51 6.27 -6.98 0.89
N HIS A 52 5.59 -6.68 1.99
CA HIS A 52 5.45 -5.35 2.54
C HIS A 52 6.24 -5.28 3.85
N HIS A 53 7.05 -4.23 4.03
CA HIS A 53 7.73 -3.95 5.29
C HIS A 53 6.81 -3.12 6.19
N ARG A 54 6.46 -3.65 7.37
CA ARG A 54 5.52 -3.00 8.30
C ARG A 54 6.00 -1.62 8.74
N ASP A 55 7.30 -1.47 8.97
CA ASP A 55 7.94 -0.21 9.34
C ASP A 55 8.35 0.66 8.13
N HIS A 56 8.08 0.21 6.91
CA HIS A 56 8.45 0.84 5.64
C HIS A 56 9.97 0.97 5.40
N ASN A 57 10.80 0.36 6.25
CA ASN A 57 12.25 0.34 6.13
C ASN A 57 12.71 -0.96 5.44
N HIS A 58 13.06 -0.84 4.16
CA HIS A 58 13.49 -1.95 3.32
C HIS A 58 14.85 -2.56 3.74
N ASP A 59 15.61 -1.89 4.62
CA ASP A 59 16.85 -2.42 5.18
C ASP A 59 16.62 -3.24 6.47
N ASN A 60 15.48 -3.08 7.14
CA ASN A 60 15.13 -3.82 8.35
C ASN A 60 14.55 -5.21 8.01
N ASN A 61 15.44 -6.20 7.87
CA ASN A 61 15.13 -7.55 7.40
C ASN A 61 15.47 -8.62 8.46
N PRO A 62 14.71 -8.69 9.57
CA PRO A 62 14.98 -9.65 10.63
C PRO A 62 14.75 -11.09 10.14
N GLU A 63 15.56 -12.03 10.64
CA GLU A 63 15.52 -13.42 10.17
C GLU A 63 14.23 -14.17 10.53
N ASP A 64 13.54 -13.71 11.57
CA ASP A 64 12.23 -14.22 11.99
C ASP A 64 11.07 -13.70 11.13
N GLY A 65 11.35 -12.79 10.20
CA GLY A 65 10.37 -12.17 9.31
C GLY A 65 9.42 -11.19 9.99
N SER A 66 9.62 -10.84 11.26
CA SER A 66 8.70 -10.02 12.07
C SER A 66 8.31 -8.66 11.47
N ASN A 67 9.18 -8.09 10.63
CA ASN A 67 8.91 -6.84 9.91
C ASN A 67 8.18 -7.02 8.57
N TRP A 68 7.85 -8.24 8.15
CA TRP A 68 7.25 -8.51 6.85
C TRP A 68 5.77 -8.87 6.96
N GLU A 69 5.02 -8.56 5.91
CA GLU A 69 3.71 -9.13 5.64
C GLU A 69 3.53 -9.38 4.14
N LEU A 70 2.74 -10.40 3.79
CA LEU A 70 2.43 -10.72 2.39
C LEU A 70 1.14 -10.02 1.96
N LEU A 71 1.24 -9.14 0.97
CA LEU A 71 0.12 -8.39 0.42
C LEU A 71 -0.03 -8.67 -1.07
N CYS A 72 -1.27 -8.65 -1.57
CA CYS A 72 -1.45 -8.60 -3.01
C CYS A 72 -1.05 -7.23 -3.55
N VAL A 73 -0.62 -7.14 -4.80
CA VAL A 73 -0.19 -5.89 -5.45
C VAL A 73 -1.14 -4.71 -5.19
N TYR A 74 -2.45 -4.95 -5.20
CA TYR A 74 -3.44 -3.89 -4.95
C TYR A 74 -3.45 -3.40 -3.50
N CYS A 75 -3.44 -4.32 -2.52
CA CYS A 75 -3.41 -3.95 -1.11
C CYS A 75 -2.05 -3.35 -0.72
N HIS A 76 -0.98 -3.76 -1.40
CA HIS A 76 0.36 -3.22 -1.22
C HIS A 76 0.42 -1.74 -1.63
N ASP A 77 -0.03 -1.44 -2.86
CA ASP A 77 -0.06 -0.07 -3.38
C ASP A 77 -0.99 0.83 -2.57
N GLU A 78 -2.11 0.30 -2.08
CA GLU A 78 -3.04 1.04 -1.20
C GLU A 78 -2.37 1.42 0.13
N GLU A 79 -1.62 0.51 0.75
CA GLU A 79 -0.91 0.79 2.01
C GLU A 79 0.16 1.89 1.82
N HIS A 80 0.93 1.79 0.73
CA HIS A 80 1.90 2.82 0.38
C HIS A 80 1.21 4.18 0.12
N SER A 81 0.04 4.16 -0.52
CA SER A 81 -0.74 5.38 -0.80
C SER A 81 -1.35 5.99 0.47
N LYS A 82 -1.83 5.17 1.41
CA LYS A 82 -2.34 5.63 2.71
C LYS A 82 -1.26 6.34 3.51
N HIS A 83 -0.03 5.82 3.53
CA HIS A 83 1.09 6.46 4.21
C HIS A 83 1.34 7.89 3.68
N LEU A 84 1.38 8.06 2.35
CA LEU A 84 1.54 9.36 1.71
C LEU A 84 0.37 10.31 2.03
N THR A 85 -0.85 9.77 2.05
CA THR A 85 -2.07 10.55 2.23
C THR A 85 -2.28 10.99 3.68
N GLN A 86 -2.01 10.13 4.67
CA GLN A 86 -2.12 10.47 6.10
C GLN A 86 -1.15 11.60 6.49
N SER A 87 0.03 11.66 5.87
CA SER A 87 0.96 12.78 6.08
C SER A 87 0.40 14.13 5.60
N SER A 88 -0.53 14.11 4.63
CA SER A 88 -1.13 15.31 4.04
C SER A 88 -2.29 15.87 4.89
N PHE A 89 -2.99 15.03 5.64
CA PHE A 89 -4.14 15.43 6.47
C PHE A 89 -3.78 15.87 7.90
N ALA A 90 -2.52 15.75 8.32
CA ALA A 90 -2.07 16.13 9.66
C ALA A 90 -2.14 17.65 9.95
N HIS A 91 -2.42 18.48 8.93
CA HIS A 91 -2.44 19.94 9.04
C HIS A 91 -3.78 20.61 8.70
N GLU A 92 -4.89 19.89 8.71
CA GLU A 92 -6.19 20.55 8.58
C GLU A 92 -6.58 21.23 9.89
N LYS A 93 -6.63 22.58 9.88
CA LYS A 93 -7.20 23.38 10.96
C LYS A 93 -8.64 22.90 11.19
N PRO A 94 -9.13 22.84 12.44
CA PRO A 94 -10.51 22.46 12.72
C PRO A 94 -11.46 23.36 11.91
N ILE A 95 -12.16 22.76 10.95
CA ILE A 95 -13.13 23.45 10.12
C ILE A 95 -14.40 23.62 10.97
N ALA A 96 -14.93 24.85 11.03
CA ALA A 96 -16.18 25.11 11.72
C ALA A 96 -17.30 24.25 11.11
N ILE A 97 -18.05 23.56 11.97
CA ILE A 97 -19.17 22.71 11.54
C ILE A 97 -20.15 23.56 10.73
N ALA A 98 -20.38 23.18 9.47
CA ALA A 98 -21.31 23.88 8.60
C ALA A 98 -22.75 23.69 9.13
N THR A 99 -23.40 24.79 9.49
CA THR A 99 -24.80 24.81 9.96
C THR A 99 -25.81 25.00 8.82
N SER A 100 -25.35 25.02 7.57
CA SER A 100 -26.20 25.30 6.41
C SER A 100 -27.13 24.12 6.09
N LYS A 101 -28.43 24.41 6.02
CA LYS A 101 -29.45 23.43 5.61
C LYS A 101 -29.51 23.35 4.09
N ALA A 102 -28.61 22.56 3.48
CA ALA A 102 -28.48 22.40 2.02
C ALA A 102 -29.78 21.98 1.31
N PHE A 103 -30.69 21.32 2.02
CA PHE A 103 -31.95 20.78 1.48
C PHE A 103 -33.21 21.43 2.07
N ALA A 104 -33.10 22.63 2.65
CA ALA A 104 -34.24 23.28 3.33
C ALA A 104 -35.50 23.44 2.44
N GLY A 105 -35.32 23.61 1.13
CA GLY A 105 -36.42 23.76 0.16
C GLY A 105 -36.77 22.49 -0.64
N LEU A 106 -36.16 21.34 -0.34
CA LEU A 106 -36.37 20.11 -1.13
C LEU A 106 -37.81 19.62 -1.05
N GLY A 107 -38.47 19.79 0.10
CA GLY A 107 -39.86 19.38 0.30
C GLY A 107 -40.86 20.14 -0.58
N ASP A 108 -40.57 21.41 -0.91
CA ASP A 108 -41.46 22.22 -1.75
C ASP A 108 -41.30 21.86 -3.23
N LEU A 109 -40.08 21.50 -3.64
CA LEU A 109 -39.81 20.99 -4.99
C LEU A 109 -40.45 19.63 -5.26
N LEU A 110 -40.58 18.78 -4.25
CA LEU A 110 -41.20 17.45 -4.38
C LEU A 110 -42.74 17.49 -4.44
N LYS A 111 -43.38 18.57 -3.98
CA LYS A 111 -44.84 18.73 -4.01
C LYS A 111 -45.38 19.21 -5.36
N GLY A 112 -44.52 19.72 -6.24
CA GLY A 112 -44.89 20.26 -7.56
C GLY A 112 -45.06 19.22 -8.68
N LYS A 113 -44.84 17.93 -8.41
CA LYS A 113 -45.12 16.84 -9.38
C LYS A 113 -46.43 16.13 -9.01
N LYS A 114 -47.54 16.66 -9.51
CA LYS A 114 -48.78 15.92 -9.73
C LYS A 114 -49.10 15.96 -11.21
#